data_AF-A0A3D5BZV5-F1
#
_entry.id   AF-A0A3D5BZV5-F1
#
_cell.length_a   1.000
_cell.length_b   1.000
_cell.length_c   1.000
_cell.angle_alpha   90.00
_cell.angle_beta   90.00
_cell.angle_gamma   90.00
#
_symmetry.space_group_name_H-M   'P 1'
#
loop_
_entity.id
_entity.type
_entity.pdbx_description
1 polymer ?
#
loop_
_entity_poly.entity_id
_entity_poly.type
_entity_poly.pdbx_seq_one_letter_code
_entity_poly.pdbx_strand_id
1 'polypeptide(L)'
;MNSEANQGHLLNASTMAKFAVDGFVEFDDLVPQELSEQVHQDALVYPANRGFDPNLPREFWDSSSAVREVFGLAAVKGVVRSLVGPSPVHNHSYLHTVPPGKLEAQRWHVDSALAAEHPRS
;
A
#
# COMPACT_ATOMS: atom_id res chain seq x y z
N MET A 1 24.23 -15.38 10.44
CA MET A 1 23.02 -14.53 10.43
C MET A 1 22.02 -15.21 9.50
N ASN A 2 20.86 -15.60 10.04
CA ASN A 2 19.94 -16.58 9.47
C ASN A 2 19.23 -16.05 8.21
N SER A 3 19.49 -16.67 7.05
CA SER A 3 18.82 -16.37 5.77
C SER A 3 17.61 -17.26 5.48
N GLU A 4 17.24 -18.17 6.39
CA GLU A 4 16.25 -19.22 6.08
C GLU A 4 14.80 -18.91 6.51
N ALA A 5 14.53 -17.79 7.21
CA ALA A 5 13.18 -17.44 7.66
C ALA A 5 12.34 -16.65 6.62
N ASN A 6 12.85 -16.42 5.40
CA ASN A 6 12.32 -15.38 4.50
C ASN A 6 11.71 -15.88 3.19
N GLN A 7 11.49 -17.19 3.02
CA GLN A 7 10.97 -17.75 1.76
C GLN A 7 9.47 -18.05 1.76
N GLY A 8 8.82 -18.21 2.92
CA GLY A 8 7.41 -18.61 2.99
C GLY A 8 6.39 -17.59 2.49
N HIS A 9 6.81 -16.34 2.25
CA HIS A 9 5.91 -15.23 1.90
C HIS A 9 6.26 -14.52 0.59
N LEU A 10 7.28 -14.97 -0.14
CA LEU A 10 7.61 -14.41 -1.45
C LEU A 10 6.62 -14.89 -2.51
N LEU A 11 6.38 -14.05 -3.51
CA LEU A 11 5.60 -14.45 -4.68
C LEU A 11 6.31 -15.56 -5.44
N ASN A 12 5.56 -16.58 -5.82
CA ASN A 12 6.05 -17.62 -6.73
C ASN A 12 6.08 -17.11 -8.19
N ALA A 13 6.73 -17.88 -9.06
CA ALA A 13 6.90 -17.51 -10.47
C ALA A 13 5.56 -17.33 -11.21
N SER A 14 4.53 -18.12 -10.88
CA SER A 14 3.21 -18.01 -11.51
C SER A 14 2.53 -16.69 -11.14
N THR A 15 2.58 -16.29 -9.87
CA THR A 15 2.00 -15.04 -9.39
C THR A 15 2.75 -13.83 -9.97
N MET A 16 4.09 -13.91 -10.04
CA MET A 16 4.89 -12.86 -10.68
C MET A 16 4.61 -12.75 -12.19
N ALA A 17 4.43 -13.87 -12.88
CA ALA A 17 4.04 -13.86 -14.29
C ALA A 17 2.66 -13.21 -14.51
N LYS A 18 1.69 -13.48 -13.63
CA LYS A 18 0.38 -12.82 -13.67
C LYS A 18 0.52 -11.30 -13.50
N PHE A 19 1.29 -10.85 -12.51
CA PHE A 19 1.58 -9.43 -12.32
C PHE A 19 2.23 -8.80 -13.56
N ALA A 20 3.19 -9.47 -14.19
CA ALA A 20 3.88 -8.95 -15.37
C ALA A 20 2.97 -8.80 -16.60
N VAL A 21 1.94 -9.64 -16.73
CA VAL A 21 0.97 -9.59 -17.84
C VAL A 21 -0.17 -8.61 -17.55
N ASP A 22 -0.72 -8.66 -16.34
CA ASP A 22 -1.95 -7.94 -15.99
C ASP A 22 -1.68 -6.54 -15.40
N GLY A 23 -0.47 -6.31 -14.87
CA GLY A 23 -0.10 -5.10 -14.15
C GLY A 23 -0.59 -5.04 -12.69
N PHE A 24 -1.29 -6.07 -12.21
CA PHE A 24 -1.77 -6.18 -10.83
C PHE A 24 -1.84 -7.64 -10.36
N VAL A 25 -1.95 -7.82 -9.04
CA VAL A 25 -2.21 -9.11 -8.40
C VAL A 25 -3.14 -8.88 -7.20
N GLU A 26 -4.07 -9.80 -6.99
CA GLU A 26 -5.05 -9.76 -5.91
C GLU A 26 -4.77 -10.88 -4.91
N PHE A 27 -5.02 -10.61 -3.63
CA PHE A 27 -4.88 -11.57 -2.54
C PHE A 27 -6.11 -11.49 -1.65
N ASP A 28 -6.82 -12.60 -1.55
CA ASP A 28 -7.92 -12.75 -0.60
C ASP A 28 -7.36 -12.98 0.81
N ASP A 29 -8.01 -12.38 1.81
CA ASP A 29 -7.74 -12.59 3.24
C ASP A 29 -6.26 -12.37 3.65
N LEU A 30 -5.52 -11.54 2.92
CA LEU A 30 -4.10 -11.25 3.20
C LEU A 30 -3.91 -10.54 4.56
N VAL A 31 -4.92 -9.76 4.97
CA VAL A 31 -4.92 -8.99 6.21
C VAL A 31 -5.94 -9.62 7.17
N PRO A 32 -5.53 -9.96 8.40
CA PRO A 32 -6.46 -10.47 9.41
C PRO A 32 -7.64 -9.52 9.64
N GLN A 33 -8.85 -10.08 9.76
CA GLN A 33 -10.10 -9.33 9.90
C GLN A 33 -10.04 -8.27 11.01
N GLU A 34 -9.51 -8.60 12.18
CA GLU A 34 -9.39 -7.68 13.31
C GLU A 34 -8.56 -6.44 12.95
N LEU A 35 -7.47 -6.63 12.21
CA LEU A 35 -6.60 -5.52 11.81
C LEU A 35 -7.26 -4.67 10.70
N SER A 36 -7.99 -5.30 9.78
CA SER A 36 -8.83 -4.59 8.80
C SER A 36 -9.89 -3.72 9.48
N GLU A 37 -10.53 -4.23 10.54
CA GLU A 37 -11.51 -3.48 11.33
C GLU A 37 -10.88 -2.29 12.06
N GLN A 38 -9.69 -2.46 12.64
CA GLN A 38 -8.96 -1.36 13.28
C GLN A 38 -8.61 -0.26 12.28
N VAL A 39 -8.08 -0.61 11.10
CA VAL A 39 -7.82 0.37 10.02
C VAL A 39 -9.10 1.08 9.61
N HIS A 40 -10.22 0.37 9.55
CA HIS A 40 -11.52 0.97 9.24
C HIS A 40 -11.96 1.97 10.32
N GLN A 41 -11.80 1.64 11.61
CA GLN A 41 -12.12 2.58 12.69
C GLN A 41 -11.24 3.83 12.64
N ASP A 42 -9.94 3.67 12.40
CA ASP A 42 -9.01 4.80 12.22
C ASP A 42 -9.45 5.70 11.04
N ALA A 43 -9.91 5.09 9.94
CA ALA A 43 -10.41 5.81 8.78
C ALA A 43 -11.71 6.59 9.04
N LEU A 44 -12.60 6.11 9.92
CA LEU A 44 -13.85 6.80 10.27
C LEU A 44 -13.62 8.07 11.07
N VAL A 45 -12.59 8.12 11.91
CA VAL A 45 -12.23 9.30 12.71
C VAL A 45 -11.20 10.20 12.03
N TYR A 46 -10.72 9.78 10.86
CA TYR A 46 -9.76 10.55 10.08
C TYR A 46 -10.43 11.73 9.37
N PRO A 47 -9.89 12.96 9.49
CA PRO A 47 -10.55 14.14 8.94
C PRO A 47 -10.62 14.13 7.41
N ALA A 48 -11.85 14.12 6.88
CA ALA A 48 -12.12 14.30 5.45
C ALA A 48 -11.82 15.75 5.06
N ASN A 49 -10.82 15.96 4.18
CA ASN A 49 -10.24 17.26 3.80
C ASN A 49 -9.34 17.92 4.86
N ARG A 50 -8.06 17.49 4.91
CA ARG A 50 -7.04 18.19 5.70
C ARG A 50 -6.58 19.53 5.14
N GLY A 51 -6.79 19.81 3.84
CA GLY A 51 -6.07 20.90 3.18
C GLY A 51 -4.57 20.82 3.47
N PHE A 52 -3.87 21.96 3.51
CA PHE A 52 -2.55 22.05 4.12
C PHE A 52 -2.71 22.59 5.55
N ASP A 53 -3.04 21.72 6.51
CA ASP A 53 -2.97 22.06 7.94
C ASP A 53 -1.64 21.52 8.52
N PRO A 54 -0.70 22.39 8.93
CA PRO A 54 0.60 21.97 9.46
C PRO A 54 0.51 21.28 10.84
N ASN A 55 -0.63 21.37 11.53
CA ASN A 55 -0.83 20.76 12.86
C ASN A 55 -1.46 19.36 12.78
N LEU A 56 -1.94 18.95 11.62
CA LEU A 56 -2.43 17.59 11.41
C LEU A 56 -1.30 16.71 10.87
N PRO A 57 -1.35 15.38 11.12
CA PRO A 57 -0.44 14.47 10.43
C PRO A 57 -0.53 14.71 8.92
N ARG A 58 0.54 14.46 8.15
CA ARG A 58 0.54 14.77 6.71
C ARG A 58 -0.20 13.74 5.89
N GLU A 59 -0.19 12.49 6.34
CA GLU A 59 -0.84 11.37 5.65
C GLU A 59 -1.60 10.46 6.61
N PHE A 60 -2.39 9.52 6.07
CA PHE A 60 -3.10 8.52 6.88
C PHE A 60 -2.14 7.56 7.58
N TRP A 61 -1.02 7.27 6.92
CA TRP A 61 0.10 6.50 7.44
C TRP A 61 0.60 6.99 8.81
N ASP A 62 0.69 8.31 8.99
CA ASP A 62 1.21 8.89 10.23
C ASP A 62 0.18 8.80 11.38
N SER A 63 -1.11 8.80 11.06
CA SER A 63 -2.20 8.81 12.04
C SER A 63 -2.68 7.43 12.48
N SER A 64 -2.39 6.36 11.73
CA SER A 64 -2.84 5.01 12.05
C SER A 64 -1.65 4.12 12.39
N SER A 65 -1.64 3.51 13.58
CA SER A 65 -0.70 2.41 13.88
C SER A 65 -1.14 1.13 13.19
N ALA A 66 -2.45 0.90 13.07
CA ALA A 66 -3.00 -0.29 12.44
C ALA A 66 -2.58 -0.42 10.96
N VAL A 67 -2.62 0.67 10.19
CA VAL A 67 -2.16 0.63 8.78
C VAL A 67 -0.67 0.30 8.69
N ARG A 68 0.15 0.81 9.62
CA ARG A 68 1.59 0.48 9.67
C ARG A 68 1.82 -0.97 10.10
N GLU A 69 0.97 -1.51 10.95
CA GLU A 69 1.01 -2.92 11.35
C GLU A 69 0.62 -3.86 10.20
N VAL A 70 -0.32 -3.47 9.33
CA VAL A 70 -0.63 -4.22 8.08
C VAL A 70 0.64 -4.38 7.24
N PHE A 71 1.38 -3.30 7.02
CA PHE A 71 2.67 -3.34 6.32
C PHE A 71 3.78 -4.02 7.14
N GLY A 72 3.53 -4.28 8.43
CA GLY A 72 4.36 -5.07 9.33
C GLY A 72 4.22 -6.59 9.13
N LEU A 73 3.08 -7.05 8.62
CA LEU A 73 2.77 -8.48 8.41
C LEU A 73 3.79 -9.14 7.49
N ALA A 74 4.20 -10.37 7.84
CA ALA A 74 5.19 -11.11 7.07
C ALA A 74 4.73 -11.39 5.62
N ALA A 75 3.43 -11.67 5.43
CA ALA A 75 2.83 -11.87 4.12
C ALA A 75 2.89 -10.60 3.26
N VAL A 76 2.44 -9.45 3.80
CA VAL A 76 2.47 -8.15 3.11
C VAL A 76 3.90 -7.74 2.78
N LYS A 77 4.85 -7.89 3.71
CA LYS A 77 6.28 -7.63 3.46
C LYS A 77 6.84 -8.51 2.36
N GLY A 78 6.45 -9.79 2.32
CA GLY A 78 6.86 -10.72 1.27
C GLY A 78 6.37 -10.30 -0.11
N VAL A 79 5.08 -9.92 -0.21
CA VAL A 79 4.48 -9.38 -1.44
C VAL A 79 5.23 -8.13 -1.91
N VAL A 80 5.36 -7.11 -1.04
CA VAL A 80 6.06 -5.85 -1.36
C VAL A 80 7.49 -6.13 -1.79
N ARG A 81 8.22 -6.96 -1.03
CA ARG A 81 9.60 -7.34 -1.36
C ARG A 81 9.73 -8.01 -2.72
N SER A 82 8.80 -8.89 -3.07
CA SER A 82 8.81 -9.55 -4.38
C SER A 82 8.60 -8.58 -5.53
N LEU A 83 7.76 -7.56 -5.34
CA LEU A 83 7.42 -6.60 -6.40
C LEU A 83 8.43 -5.47 -6.55
N VAL A 84 8.97 -4.93 -5.44
CA VAL A 84 9.82 -3.72 -5.46
C VAL A 84 11.24 -3.93 -4.91
N GLY A 85 11.59 -5.17 -4.55
CA GLY A 85 12.94 -5.53 -4.09
C GLY A 85 13.11 -5.53 -2.56
N PRO A 86 14.32 -5.84 -2.07
CA PRO A 86 14.55 -6.22 -0.67
C PRO A 86 14.49 -5.07 0.35
N SER A 87 14.57 -3.82 -0.09
CA SER A 87 14.65 -2.64 0.78
C SER A 87 13.67 -1.55 0.33
N PRO A 88 12.35 -1.79 0.38
CA PRO A 88 11.36 -0.79 0.02
C PRO A 88 11.41 0.40 0.99
N VAL A 89 11.19 1.60 0.46
CA VAL A 89 11.02 2.83 1.27
C VAL A 89 9.60 3.34 1.09
N HIS A 90 9.02 3.87 2.17
CA HIS A 90 7.75 4.57 2.11
C HIS A 90 7.93 5.88 1.32
N ASN A 91 7.06 6.13 0.33
CA ASN A 91 7.03 7.38 -0.43
C ASN A 91 5.88 8.27 0.05
N HIS A 92 4.64 7.90 -0.31
CA HIS A 92 3.42 8.60 0.07
C HIS A 92 2.27 7.61 0.29
N SER A 93 1.25 8.07 1.01
CA SER A 93 0.00 7.37 1.27
C SER A 93 -1.19 8.33 1.19
N TYR A 94 -2.30 7.84 0.63
CA TYR A 94 -3.55 8.59 0.59
C TYR A 94 -4.72 7.65 0.93
N LEU A 95 -5.59 8.10 1.84
CA LEU A 95 -6.81 7.36 2.18
C LEU A 95 -7.92 7.78 1.21
N HIS A 96 -8.26 6.89 0.27
CA HIS A 96 -9.39 7.09 -0.62
C HIS A 96 -10.69 6.62 0.05
N THR A 97 -11.62 7.55 0.30
CA THR A 97 -12.97 7.24 0.79
C THR A 97 -14.02 7.68 -0.23
N VAL A 98 -15.09 6.90 -0.36
CA VAL A 98 -16.21 7.18 -1.26
C VAL A 98 -17.48 7.28 -0.42
N PRO A 99 -18.14 8.45 -0.32
CA PRO A 99 -19.36 8.56 0.45
C PRO A 99 -20.52 7.84 -0.25
N PRO A 100 -21.55 7.42 0.50
CA PRO A 100 -22.76 6.85 -0.08
C PRO A 100 -23.37 7.76 -1.15
N GLY A 101 -23.83 7.17 -2.25
CA GLY A 101 -24.48 7.91 -3.35
C GLY A 101 -23.54 8.68 -4.28
N LYS A 102 -22.21 8.56 -4.14
CA LYS A 102 -21.26 9.09 -5.13
C LYS A 102 -21.35 8.28 -6.43
N LEU A 103 -21.87 8.92 -7.49
CA LEU A 103 -22.07 8.28 -8.80
C LEU A 103 -20.88 8.43 -9.75
N GLU A 104 -19.92 9.26 -9.39
CA GLU A 104 -18.72 9.51 -10.19
C GLU A 104 -17.51 8.85 -9.54
N ALA A 105 -16.89 7.94 -10.29
CA ALA A 105 -15.62 7.33 -9.92
C ALA A 105 -14.45 8.29 -10.16
N GLN A 106 -13.25 7.92 -9.69
CA GLN A 106 -12.03 8.60 -10.11
C GLN A 106 -11.84 8.44 -11.62
N ARG A 107 -11.34 9.49 -12.27
CA ARG A 107 -10.99 9.43 -13.70
C ARG A 107 -9.80 8.48 -13.88
N TRP A 108 -9.72 7.87 -15.05
CA TRP A 108 -8.54 7.12 -15.46
C TRP A 108 -7.27 7.98 -15.36
N HIS A 109 -6.27 7.47 -14.65
CA HIS A 109 -4.97 8.12 -14.45
C HIS A 109 -3.90 7.07 -14.17
N VAL A 110 -2.64 7.50 -14.11
CA VAL A 110 -1.50 6.72 -13.62
C VAL A 110 -0.88 7.48 -12.43
N ASP A 111 -0.53 6.78 -11.35
CA ASP A 111 -0.09 7.40 -10.09
C ASP A 111 1.30 8.06 -10.16
N SER A 112 2.05 7.84 -11.23
CA SER A 112 3.20 8.67 -11.57
C SER A 112 3.64 8.43 -13.02
N ALA A 113 3.93 9.52 -13.72
CA ALA A 113 4.65 9.53 -14.99
C ALA A 113 5.76 10.57 -14.91
N LEU A 114 6.85 10.24 -14.23
CA LEU A 114 8.11 10.95 -14.38
C LEU A 114 9.20 9.91 -14.61
N ALA A 115 9.40 9.56 -15.89
CA ALA A 115 10.71 9.10 -16.31
C ALA A 115 11.65 10.31 -16.17
N ALA A 116 12.28 10.46 -15.02
CA ALA A 116 13.52 11.21 -14.99
C ALA A 116 14.50 10.42 -15.84
N GLU A 117 14.82 10.92 -17.03
CA GLU A 117 15.97 10.45 -17.77
C GLU A 117 17.16 10.43 -16.83
N HIS A 118 17.71 9.25 -16.60
CA HIS A 118 19.00 9.12 -15.94
C HIS A 118 20.01 9.85 -16.84
N PRO A 119 20.64 10.97 -16.41
CA PRO A 119 21.75 11.49 -17.19
C PRO A 119 22.81 10.38 -17.23
N ARG A 120 23.15 9.96 -18.45
CA ARG A 120 24.32 9.12 -18.69
C ARG A 120 25.56 9.97 -18.41
N SER A 121 26.22 9.70 -17.30
CA SER A 121 27.69 9.73 -17.15
C SER A 121 28.10 9.06 -15.85
#